data_AF-A0A2D6K590-F1
#
_entry.id   AF-A0A2D6K590-F1
#
_cell.length_a   1.000
_cell.length_b   1.000
_cell.length_c   1.000
_cell.angle_alpha   90.00
_cell.angle_beta   90.00
_cell.angle_gamma   90.00
#
_symmetry.space_group_name_H-M   'P 1'
#
loop_
_entity.id
_entity.type
_entity.pdbx_description
1 polymer ?
#
loop_
_entity_poly.entity_id
_entity_poly.type
_entity_poly.pdbx_seq_one_letter_code
_entity_poly.pdbx_strand_id
1 'polypeptide(L)'
;MKKVLLFVFILFVVSCVPVEEVVEEIEEVEEVEVVEEEIEIIEPEPISLDVPCTNNSECLATELCLDNICARLADLYSGDDCEIKCKLDEVTFTTSDGQEFTTPPGRGSYTGAGAMDWIVQRTPPHCEGEDVKVPILFTKKSYSTVYAEEAIVLEKGETSKVITHPLVKSINFQLTVDDVRIECS
;
A
#
# COMPACT_ATOMS: atom_id res chain seq x y z
N MET A 1 -15.93 -35.81 32.29
CA MET A 1 -16.77 -36.09 31.10
C MET A 1 -15.90 -35.74 29.89
N LYS A 2 -15.02 -36.61 29.39
CA LYS A 2 -15.20 -37.65 28.35
C LYS A 2 -16.07 -37.23 27.15
N LYS A 3 -15.40 -37.25 25.97
CA LYS A 3 -15.87 -37.33 24.57
C LYS A 3 -15.96 -35.98 23.84
N VAL A 4 -15.57 -35.83 22.57
CA VAL A 4 -15.00 -36.76 21.56
C VAL A 4 -14.40 -35.85 20.47
N LEU A 5 -13.16 -36.13 20.05
CA LEU A 5 -12.57 -35.60 18.82
C LEU A 5 -13.27 -36.26 17.63
N LEU A 6 -13.80 -35.48 16.69
CA LEU A 6 -14.29 -35.99 15.40
C LEU A 6 -13.37 -35.47 14.29
N PHE A 7 -12.45 -36.34 13.86
CA PHE A 7 -11.66 -36.18 12.65
C PHE A 7 -12.56 -36.39 11.43
N VAL A 8 -12.64 -35.40 10.53
CA VAL A 8 -13.26 -35.56 9.21
C VAL A 8 -12.14 -35.71 8.19
N PHE A 9 -12.01 -36.95 7.70
CA PHE A 9 -11.17 -37.39 6.60
C PHE A 9 -11.75 -36.84 5.28
N ILE A 10 -10.99 -36.04 4.53
CA ILE A 10 -11.33 -35.68 3.15
C ILE A 10 -10.43 -36.51 2.22
N LEU A 11 -11.08 -37.44 1.50
CA LEU A 11 -10.51 -38.31 0.48
C LEU A 11 -10.19 -37.49 -0.78
N PHE A 12 -8.90 -37.47 -1.16
CA PHE A 12 -8.44 -37.08 -2.49
C PHE A 12 -8.84 -38.16 -3.49
N VAL A 13 -9.68 -37.80 -4.47
CA VAL A 13 -9.98 -38.65 -5.62
C VAL A 13 -9.15 -38.14 -6.80
N VAL A 14 -8.06 -38.85 -7.06
CA VAL A 14 -7.19 -38.67 -8.24
C VAL A 14 -7.89 -39.36 -9.43
N SER A 15 -8.38 -38.59 -10.39
CA SER A 15 -8.89 -39.13 -11.66
C SER A 15 -7.81 -39.04 -12.73
N CYS A 16 -7.16 -40.18 -13.00
CA CYS A 16 -6.37 -40.42 -14.20
C CYS A 16 -7.26 -40.30 -15.43
N VAL A 17 -6.88 -39.42 -16.37
CA VAL A 17 -7.41 -39.45 -17.74
C VAL A 17 -6.37 -40.16 -18.61
N PRO A 18 -6.73 -41.23 -19.34
CA PRO A 18 -5.83 -41.91 -20.26
C PRO A 18 -5.54 -41.05 -21.50
N VAL A 19 -4.25 -41.01 -21.84
CA VAL A 19 -3.68 -40.43 -23.06
C VAL A 19 -4.02 -41.35 -24.24
N GLU A 20 -4.68 -40.81 -25.26
CA GLU A 20 -4.93 -41.48 -26.54
C GLU A 20 -3.77 -41.20 -27.51
N GLU A 21 -3.14 -42.27 -27.98
CA GLU A 21 -2.20 -42.29 -29.10
C GLU A 21 -2.95 -42.01 -30.40
N VAL A 22 -2.45 -41.08 -31.22
CA VAL A 22 -2.81 -40.98 -32.64
C VAL A 22 -1.55 -40.99 -33.49
N VAL A 23 -1.65 -41.84 -34.50
CA VAL A 23 -0.65 -42.38 -35.42
C VAL A 23 -0.17 -41.35 -36.44
N GLU A 24 1.08 -41.53 -36.82
CA GLU A 24 1.87 -40.87 -37.86
C GLU A 24 1.18 -40.77 -39.22
N GLU A 25 1.29 -39.62 -39.87
CA GLU A 25 1.52 -39.54 -41.32
C GLU A 25 2.59 -38.47 -41.59
N ILE A 26 3.62 -38.88 -42.33
CA ILE A 26 4.84 -38.15 -42.65
C ILE A 26 4.62 -37.55 -44.05
N GLU A 27 4.63 -36.22 -44.15
CA GLU A 27 4.65 -35.51 -45.43
C GLU A 27 5.95 -34.69 -45.50
N GLU A 28 6.78 -34.97 -46.51
CA GLU A 28 8.04 -34.27 -46.79
C GLU A 28 7.77 -32.80 -47.10
N VAL A 29 8.26 -31.91 -46.25
CA VAL A 29 8.23 -30.45 -46.47
C VAL A 29 9.64 -29.95 -46.72
N GLU A 30 9.76 -29.33 -47.89
CA GLU A 30 10.85 -28.57 -48.49
C GLU A 30 11.62 -27.70 -47.47
N GLU A 31 12.96 -27.76 -47.49
CA GLU A 31 13.84 -26.93 -46.66
C GLU A 31 13.64 -25.45 -46.97
N VAL A 32 12.84 -24.77 -46.15
CA VAL A 32 12.75 -23.31 -46.10
C VAL A 32 13.82 -22.81 -45.14
N GLU A 33 14.72 -21.95 -45.61
CA GLU A 33 15.66 -21.21 -44.77
C GLU A 33 14.86 -20.38 -43.75
N VAL A 34 14.77 -20.89 -42.52
CA VAL A 34 14.19 -20.17 -41.38
C VAL A 34 15.21 -19.14 -40.93
N VAL A 35 14.99 -17.90 -41.32
CA VAL A 35 15.62 -16.75 -40.68
C VAL A 35 15.06 -16.71 -39.26
N GLU A 36 15.88 -17.06 -38.28
CA GLU A 36 15.60 -16.89 -36.85
C GLU A 36 15.52 -15.40 -36.55
N GLU A 37 14.38 -14.78 -36.85
CA GLU A 37 14.05 -13.44 -36.37
C GLU A 37 13.72 -13.60 -34.88
N GLU A 38 14.62 -13.13 -34.01
CA GLU A 38 14.37 -13.01 -32.58
C GLU A 38 13.12 -12.15 -32.37
N ILE A 39 11.98 -12.79 -32.15
CA ILE A 39 10.76 -12.12 -31.74
C ILE A 39 11.00 -11.64 -30.32
N GLU A 40 11.35 -10.37 -30.18
CA GLU A 40 11.39 -9.67 -28.90
C GLU A 40 9.96 -9.69 -28.34
N ILE A 41 9.71 -10.60 -27.39
CA ILE A 41 8.44 -10.68 -26.67
C ILE A 41 8.37 -9.42 -25.82
N ILE A 42 7.72 -8.38 -26.35
CA ILE A 42 7.40 -7.17 -25.60
C ILE A 42 6.38 -7.59 -24.54
N GLU A 43 6.85 -7.87 -23.32
CA GLU A 43 6.00 -8.08 -22.16
C GLU A 43 5.17 -6.80 -21.96
N PRO A 44 3.83 -6.85 -22.06
CA PRO A 44 3.03 -5.66 -21.91
C PRO A 44 3.16 -5.17 -20.47
N GLU A 45 3.65 -3.94 -20.29
CA GLU A 45 3.66 -3.29 -19.00
C GLU A 45 2.25 -3.32 -18.40
N PRO A 46 2.08 -3.68 -17.11
CA PRO A 46 0.78 -3.71 -16.48
C PRO A 46 0.22 -2.27 -16.46
N ILE A 47 -0.96 -2.09 -17.05
CA ILE A 47 -1.67 -0.82 -16.98
C ILE A 47 -2.15 -0.63 -15.54
N SER A 48 -1.44 0.20 -14.76
CA SER A 48 -1.93 0.69 -13.48
C SER A 48 -3.14 1.59 -13.73
N LEU A 49 -4.32 1.14 -13.33
CA LEU A 49 -5.54 1.94 -13.41
C LEU A 49 -5.64 2.78 -12.14
N ASP A 50 -5.22 4.04 -12.20
CA ASP A 50 -5.35 4.96 -11.06
C ASP A 50 -6.84 5.17 -10.75
N VAL A 51 -7.34 4.53 -9.68
CA VAL A 51 -8.73 4.66 -9.23
C VAL A 51 -8.81 5.88 -8.31
N PRO A 52 -9.50 6.97 -8.71
CA PRO A 52 -9.61 8.16 -7.87
C PRO A 52 -10.51 7.89 -6.66
N CYS A 53 -10.23 8.57 -5.55
CA CYS A 53 -10.99 8.46 -4.32
C CYS A 53 -10.99 9.77 -3.53
N THR A 54 -11.93 9.88 -2.60
CA THR A 54 -11.94 10.93 -1.57
C THR A 54 -11.94 10.40 -0.14
N ASN A 55 -12.15 9.09 0.01
CA ASN A 55 -12.28 8.41 1.28
C ASN A 55 -11.77 6.96 1.17
N ASN A 56 -11.13 6.46 2.22
CA ASN A 56 -10.69 5.06 2.31
C ASN A 56 -11.83 4.05 2.08
N SER A 57 -13.07 4.39 2.42
CA SER A 57 -14.23 3.52 2.17
C SER A 57 -14.53 3.28 0.69
N GLU A 58 -13.95 4.08 -0.21
CA GLU A 58 -14.09 3.94 -1.66
C GLU A 58 -13.06 2.97 -2.25
N CYS A 59 -12.01 2.63 -1.50
CA CYS A 59 -10.93 1.75 -1.93
C CYS A 59 -11.15 0.30 -1.52
N LEU A 60 -10.35 -0.61 -2.11
CA LEU A 60 -10.34 -2.01 -1.69
C LEU A 60 -9.84 -2.14 -0.26
N ALA A 61 -10.19 -3.25 0.43
CA ALA A 61 -9.89 -3.44 1.85
C ALA A 61 -8.38 -3.39 2.22
N THR A 62 -7.49 -3.56 1.24
CA THR A 62 -6.03 -3.51 1.42
C THR A 62 -5.41 -2.19 0.96
N GLU A 63 -6.22 -1.25 0.50
CA GLU A 63 -5.81 0.02 -0.08
C GLU A 63 -6.28 1.19 0.80
N LEU A 64 -5.57 2.30 0.67
CA LEU A 64 -5.95 3.56 1.28
C LEU A 64 -6.18 4.58 0.17
N CYS A 65 -7.01 5.58 0.47
CA CYS A 65 -7.11 6.75 -0.37
C CYS A 65 -5.89 7.64 -0.12
N LEU A 66 -4.81 7.38 -0.87
CA LEU A 66 -3.52 8.05 -0.78
C LEU A 66 -3.49 9.16 -1.82
N ASP A 67 -3.47 10.41 -1.36
CA ASP A 67 -3.40 11.58 -2.24
C ASP A 67 -4.48 11.59 -3.35
N ASN A 68 -5.68 11.12 -2.99
CA ASN A 68 -6.86 10.98 -3.83
C ASN A 68 -6.82 9.83 -4.86
N ILE A 69 -5.93 8.85 -4.68
CA ILE A 69 -5.87 7.62 -5.48
C ILE A 69 -5.90 6.41 -4.55
N CYS A 70 -6.65 5.37 -4.90
CA CYS A 70 -6.61 4.10 -4.19
C CYS A 70 -5.30 3.37 -4.50
N ALA A 71 -4.44 3.21 -3.50
CA ALA A 71 -3.16 2.55 -3.63
C ALA A 71 -2.78 1.82 -2.33
N ARG A 72 -1.84 0.87 -2.41
CA ARG A 72 -1.30 0.20 -1.22
C ARG A 72 -0.08 0.96 -0.74
N LEU A 73 0.12 0.97 0.59
CA LEU A 73 1.34 1.54 1.17
C LEU A 73 2.62 0.84 0.69
N ALA A 74 2.52 -0.45 0.30
CA ALA A 74 3.65 -1.19 -0.24
C ALA A 74 4.11 -0.66 -1.61
N ASP A 75 3.17 -0.18 -2.43
CA ASP A 75 3.46 0.35 -3.76
C ASP A 75 4.25 1.67 -3.70
N LEU A 76 4.36 2.28 -2.51
CA LEU A 76 5.14 3.49 -2.28
C LEU A 76 6.66 3.24 -2.17
N TYR A 77 7.10 2.00 -1.91
CA TYR A 77 8.49 1.64 -1.61
C TYR A 77 8.97 0.46 -2.45
N SER A 78 10.24 0.46 -2.83
CA SER A 78 10.83 -0.55 -3.71
C SER A 78 11.56 -1.69 -2.94
N GLY A 79 11.17 -1.93 -1.68
CA GLY A 79 11.98 -2.61 -0.65
C GLY A 79 12.25 -4.11 -0.79
N ASP A 80 11.98 -4.72 -1.94
CA ASP A 80 12.12 -6.17 -2.12
C ASP A 80 13.57 -6.59 -2.41
N ASP A 81 14.35 -5.78 -3.14
CA ASP A 81 15.66 -6.16 -3.71
C ASP A 81 16.86 -5.34 -3.19
N CYS A 82 17.12 -5.35 -1.88
CA CYS A 82 18.33 -4.73 -1.33
C CYS A 82 18.94 -5.47 -0.12
N GLU A 83 20.25 -5.29 0.05
CA GLU A 83 21.06 -5.94 1.10
C GLU A 83 20.73 -5.40 2.50
N ILE A 84 20.51 -4.08 2.60
CA ILE A 84 20.18 -3.39 3.85
C ILE A 84 18.74 -2.91 3.77
N LYS A 85 17.91 -3.38 4.72
CA LYS A 85 16.50 -2.97 4.81
C LYS A 85 16.31 -2.00 5.97
N CYS A 86 15.66 -0.89 5.66
CA CYS A 86 15.35 0.19 6.58
C CYS A 86 13.86 0.23 6.87
N LYS A 87 13.49 0.70 8.05
CA LYS A 87 12.10 0.94 8.45
C LYS A 87 11.99 2.32 9.07
N LEU A 88 10.81 2.92 8.95
CA LEU A 88 10.48 4.14 9.66
C LEU A 88 10.49 3.88 11.17
N ASP A 89 11.22 4.69 11.93
CA ASP A 89 11.31 4.58 13.39
C ASP A 89 10.62 5.75 14.09
N GLU A 90 10.92 6.96 13.67
CA GLU A 90 10.37 8.17 14.31
C GLU A 90 10.27 9.32 13.30
N VAL A 91 9.22 10.12 13.42
CA VAL A 91 9.02 11.32 12.58
C VAL A 91 8.74 12.52 13.47
N THR A 92 9.40 13.64 13.15
CA THR A 92 9.17 14.92 13.80
C THR A 92 8.33 15.82 12.92
N PHE A 93 7.32 16.45 13.50
CA PHE A 93 6.36 17.29 12.81
C PHE A 93 6.20 18.64 13.50
N THR A 94 5.93 19.67 12.70
CA THR A 94 5.45 20.98 13.15
C THR A 94 4.06 21.22 12.56
N THR A 95 3.08 21.47 13.40
CA THR A 95 1.70 21.75 12.98
C THR A 95 1.48 23.23 12.70
N SER A 96 0.42 23.57 11.97
CA SER A 96 0.09 24.96 11.59
C SER A 96 -0.17 25.90 12.77
N ASP A 97 -0.45 25.37 13.97
CA ASP A 97 -0.57 26.12 15.22
C ASP A 97 0.74 26.18 16.03
N GLY A 98 1.84 25.71 15.46
CA GLY A 98 3.20 25.79 16.02
C GLY A 98 3.53 24.74 17.07
N GLN A 99 2.76 23.65 17.15
CA GLN A 99 3.09 22.53 18.04
C GLN A 99 4.07 21.58 17.35
N GLU A 100 5.03 21.09 18.11
CA GLU A 100 6.00 20.09 17.66
C GLU A 100 5.65 18.72 18.23
N PHE A 101 5.73 17.69 17.38
CA PHE A 101 5.49 16.30 17.75
C PHE A 101 6.60 15.41 17.25
N THR A 102 7.07 14.50 18.10
CA THR A 102 7.98 13.42 17.71
C THR A 102 7.25 12.09 17.92
N THR A 103 6.97 11.39 16.84
CA THR A 103 5.98 10.30 16.82
C THR A 103 6.52 9.08 16.07
N PRO A 104 6.50 7.88 16.69
CA PRO A 104 6.81 6.64 15.98
C PRO A 104 5.61 6.15 15.14
N PRO A 105 5.83 5.27 14.15
CA PRO A 105 4.75 4.70 13.35
C PRO A 105 3.65 4.00 14.16
N GLY A 106 2.41 4.18 13.73
CA GLY A 106 1.19 3.71 14.40
C GLY A 106 0.75 4.59 15.56
N ARG A 107 1.38 5.76 15.76
CA ARG A 107 0.94 6.79 16.71
C ARG A 107 0.68 8.11 15.99
N GLY A 108 0.05 9.02 16.71
CA GLY A 108 -0.19 10.37 16.27
C GLY A 108 -0.94 11.16 17.34
N SER A 109 -1.64 12.19 16.91
CA SER A 109 -2.33 13.11 17.81
C SER A 109 -3.71 13.46 17.26
N TYR A 110 -4.35 14.42 17.89
CA TYR A 110 -5.63 14.95 17.46
C TYR A 110 -5.59 16.46 17.47
N THR A 111 -6.53 17.06 16.75
CA THR A 111 -6.67 18.50 16.61
C THR A 111 -8.08 18.92 17.05
N GLY A 112 -8.28 20.21 17.34
CA GLY A 112 -9.60 20.84 17.47
C GLY A 112 -10.62 20.05 18.31
N ALA A 113 -10.44 19.96 19.62
CA ALA A 113 -11.34 19.25 20.54
C ALA A 113 -11.62 17.76 20.18
N GLY A 114 -10.73 17.13 19.40
CA GLY A 114 -10.87 15.73 18.98
C GLY A 114 -11.74 15.53 17.74
N ALA A 115 -12.00 16.58 16.96
CA ALA A 115 -12.76 16.47 15.72
C ALA A 115 -11.96 15.87 14.55
N MET A 116 -10.63 15.86 14.65
CA MET A 116 -9.79 15.20 13.67
C MET A 116 -8.56 14.60 14.33
N ASP A 117 -8.35 13.31 14.09
CA ASP A 117 -7.15 12.59 14.50
C ASP A 117 -6.22 12.46 13.29
N TRP A 118 -4.92 12.35 13.56
CA TRP A 118 -3.93 11.96 12.56
C TRP A 118 -3.00 10.90 13.14
N ILE A 119 -2.57 9.94 12.32
CA ILE A 119 -1.70 8.83 12.71
C ILE A 119 -0.68 8.59 11.60
N VAL A 120 0.61 8.54 11.97
CA VAL A 120 1.69 8.10 11.08
C VAL A 120 1.49 6.61 10.81
N GLN A 121 1.28 6.24 9.55
CA GLN A 121 1.08 4.85 9.18
C GLN A 121 2.40 4.07 9.26
N ARG A 122 2.28 2.76 9.51
CA ARG A 122 3.43 1.86 9.42
C ARG A 122 3.76 1.64 7.96
N THR A 123 5.04 1.75 7.63
CA THR A 123 5.55 1.53 6.29
C THR A 123 6.20 0.16 6.20
N PRO A 124 6.15 -0.49 5.03
CA PRO A 124 6.99 -1.65 4.77
C PRO A 124 8.48 -1.30 4.85
N PRO A 125 9.35 -2.31 5.01
CA PRO A 125 10.79 -2.11 4.85
C PRO A 125 11.10 -1.53 3.46
N HIS A 126 12.06 -0.62 3.40
CA HIS A 126 12.54 0.04 2.18
C HIS A 126 14.08 -0.03 2.13
N CYS A 127 14.67 0.35 1.02
CA CYS A 127 16.12 0.24 0.86
C CYS A 127 16.86 1.41 1.50
N GLU A 128 18.09 1.17 1.97
CA GLU A 128 18.96 2.25 2.44
C GLU A 128 19.20 3.27 1.30
N GLY A 129 19.01 4.55 1.60
CA GLY A 129 19.18 5.63 0.63
C GLY A 129 17.97 5.90 -0.26
N GLU A 130 16.88 5.13 -0.14
CA GLU A 130 15.61 5.46 -0.79
C GLU A 130 14.93 6.65 -0.09
N ASP A 131 14.23 7.48 -0.88
CA ASP A 131 13.48 8.61 -0.33
C ASP A 131 12.34 8.11 0.57
N VAL A 132 12.41 8.49 1.85
CA VAL A 132 11.48 8.01 2.85
C VAL A 132 10.19 8.80 2.79
N LYS A 133 9.19 8.17 2.18
CA LYS A 133 7.81 8.63 2.22
C LYS A 133 7.21 8.43 3.62
N VAL A 134 6.43 9.39 4.11
CA VAL A 134 5.73 9.34 5.40
C VAL A 134 4.23 9.39 5.16
N PRO A 135 3.55 8.23 5.14
CA PRO A 135 2.09 8.18 5.02
C PRO A 135 1.42 8.58 6.34
N ILE A 136 0.47 9.52 6.28
CA ILE A 136 -0.26 10.05 7.43
C ILE A 136 -1.75 9.88 7.18
N LEU A 137 -2.41 9.09 8.02
CA LEU A 137 -3.85 8.89 7.98
C LEU A 137 -4.55 9.95 8.80
N PHE A 138 -5.55 10.61 8.22
CA PHE A 138 -6.44 11.54 8.88
C PHE A 138 -7.81 10.91 9.07
N THR A 139 -8.32 10.92 10.29
CA THR A 139 -9.69 10.49 10.62
C THR A 139 -10.50 11.69 11.08
N LYS A 140 -11.50 12.07 10.30
CA LYS A 140 -12.40 13.21 10.56
C LYS A 140 -13.67 12.70 11.24
N LYS A 141 -13.93 13.14 12.47
CA LYS A 141 -15.02 12.61 13.30
C LYS A 141 -15.78 13.70 14.04
N SER A 142 -17.06 13.43 14.33
CA SER A 142 -17.84 14.18 15.32
C SER A 142 -18.36 13.21 16.35
N TYR A 143 -17.95 13.41 17.61
CA TYR A 143 -18.21 12.47 18.69
C TYR A 143 -17.74 11.05 18.34
N SER A 144 -18.67 10.09 18.22
CA SER A 144 -18.41 8.69 17.88
C SER A 144 -18.58 8.35 16.40
N THR A 145 -18.86 9.33 15.55
CA THR A 145 -19.13 9.11 14.11
C THR A 145 -17.95 9.57 13.28
N VAL A 146 -17.39 8.65 12.49
CA VAL A 146 -16.38 8.95 11.47
C VAL A 146 -17.08 9.38 10.18
N TYR A 147 -16.67 10.51 9.63
CA TYR A 147 -17.23 11.06 8.39
C TYR A 147 -16.33 10.84 7.18
N ALA A 148 -15.02 10.89 7.39
CA ALA A 148 -14.06 10.68 6.34
C ALA A 148 -12.73 10.18 6.90
N GLU A 149 -12.08 9.32 6.14
CA GLU A 149 -10.71 8.89 6.36
C GLU A 149 -9.95 9.05 5.06
N GLU A 150 -8.85 9.78 5.09
CA GLU A 150 -7.96 9.97 3.94
C GLU A 150 -6.52 9.87 4.41
N ALA A 151 -5.61 9.45 3.55
CA ALA A 151 -4.19 9.46 3.83
C ALA A 151 -3.46 10.37 2.84
N ILE A 152 -2.44 11.06 3.32
CA ILE A 152 -1.50 11.82 2.49
C ILE A 152 -0.11 11.25 2.67
N VAL A 153 0.74 11.41 1.68
CA VAL A 153 2.15 11.04 1.76
C VAL A 153 2.98 12.31 1.72
N LEU A 154 3.94 12.43 2.63
CA LEU A 154 4.88 13.55 2.68
C LEU A 154 6.31 13.06 2.79
N GLU A 155 7.24 13.81 2.23
CA GLU A 155 8.67 13.63 2.41
C GLU A 155 9.22 14.59 3.47
N LYS A 156 10.46 14.37 3.89
CA LYS A 156 11.14 15.28 4.83
C LYS A 156 11.24 16.69 4.22
N GLY A 157 10.79 17.67 4.98
CA GLY A 157 10.74 19.09 4.60
C GLY A 157 9.43 19.50 3.92
N GLU A 158 8.52 18.57 3.62
CA GLU A 158 7.25 18.89 2.98
C GLU A 158 6.16 19.29 3.98
N THR A 159 5.29 20.21 3.53
CA THR A 159 4.09 20.63 4.25
C THR A 159 2.85 20.08 3.57
N SER A 160 1.93 19.53 4.35
CA SER A 160 0.65 19.02 3.85
C SER A 160 -0.19 20.10 3.18
N LYS A 161 -1.08 19.67 2.27
CA LYS A 161 -2.27 20.48 1.90
C LYS A 161 -3.08 20.83 3.16
N VAL A 162 -3.90 21.88 3.09
CA VAL A 162 -4.83 22.22 4.18
C VAL A 162 -5.88 21.12 4.31
N ILE A 163 -5.85 20.43 5.45
CA ILE A 163 -6.85 19.42 5.82
C ILE A 163 -8.00 20.12 6.55
N THR A 164 -9.21 19.95 6.00
CA THR A 164 -10.44 20.56 6.51
C THR A 164 -11.40 19.51 7.04
N HIS A 165 -12.33 19.91 7.93
CA HIS A 165 -13.38 19.03 8.46
C HIS A 165 -14.75 19.33 7.81
N PRO A 166 -15.51 18.32 7.34
CA PRO A 166 -16.75 18.54 6.59
C PRO A 166 -17.84 19.27 7.39
N LEU A 167 -17.90 19.03 8.71
CA LEU A 167 -18.91 19.63 9.60
C LEU A 167 -18.39 20.81 10.43
N VAL A 168 -17.07 20.96 10.58
CA VAL A 168 -16.47 21.92 11.52
C VAL A 168 -15.58 22.86 10.72
N LYS A 169 -16.21 23.87 10.11
CA LYS A 169 -15.57 24.78 9.13
C LYS A 169 -14.40 25.61 9.68
N SER A 170 -14.27 25.71 11.00
CA SER A 170 -13.15 26.39 11.64
C SER A 170 -11.86 25.57 11.64
N ILE A 171 -11.92 24.27 11.36
CA ILE A 171 -10.74 23.40 11.31
C ILE A 171 -10.06 23.58 9.96
N ASN A 172 -8.86 24.15 10.02
CA ASN A 172 -7.90 24.21 8.92
C ASN A 172 -6.56 23.78 9.51
N PHE A 173 -6.13 22.59 9.16
CA PHE A 173 -4.94 21.98 9.74
C PHE A 173 -3.91 21.70 8.67
N GLN A 174 -2.67 22.03 8.94
CA GLN A 174 -1.52 21.57 8.16
C GLN A 174 -0.47 21.04 9.13
N LEU A 175 0.38 20.16 8.62
CA LEU A 175 1.60 19.75 9.29
C LEU A 175 2.76 19.79 8.30
N THR A 176 3.96 19.95 8.83
CA THR A 176 5.23 19.85 8.11
C THR A 176 6.01 18.68 8.68
N VAL A 177 6.63 17.88 7.84
CA VAL A 177 7.58 16.85 8.26
C VAL A 177 8.95 17.50 8.43
N ASP A 178 9.41 17.71 9.65
CA ASP A 178 10.69 18.39 9.89
C ASP A 178 11.87 17.41 9.77
N ASP A 179 11.71 16.22 10.34
CA ASP A 179 12.75 15.19 10.35
C ASP A 179 12.18 13.79 10.33
N VAL A 180 12.94 12.85 9.78
CA VAL A 180 12.58 11.45 9.63
C VAL A 180 13.77 10.60 10.08
N ARG A 181 13.56 9.77 11.11
CA ARG A 181 14.52 8.78 11.57
C ARG A 181 14.12 7.40 11.07
N ILE A 182 15.08 6.73 10.44
CA ILE A 182 14.98 5.34 10.01
C ILE A 182 15.96 4.46 10.78
N GLU A 183 15.58 3.20 10.96
CA GLU A 183 16.45 2.16 11.49
C GLU A 183 16.71 1.12 10.40
N CYS A 184 17.97 0.80 10.12
CA CYS A 184 18.39 -0.16 9.11
C CYS A 184 19.06 -1.38 9.75
N SER A 185 18.85 -2.57 9.16
CA SER A 185 19.38 -3.85 9.64
C SER A 185 19.81 -4.77 8.51
#